data_AF-E8PSH0-F1
#
_entry.id   AF-E8PSH0-F1
#
_cell.length_a   1.000
_cell.length_b   1.000
_cell.length_c   1.000
_cell.angle_alpha   90.00
_cell.angle_beta   90.00
_cell.angle_gamma   90.00
#
_symmetry.space_group_name_H-M   'P 1'
#
loop_
_entity.id
_entity.type
_entity.pdbx_description
1 polymer ?
#
loop_
_entity_poly.entity_id
_entity_poly.type
_entity_poly.pdbx_seq_one_letter_code
_entity_poly.pdbx_strand_id
1 'polypeptide(L)'
;MNIQQALNIFGLSGELTEQDVKKAYKQAAIKFHPDKNRENPAAGEMMKAVNAAYDFLMENIDRLNTAQSADENARYNFGEELETVLNALQGMTGVIFEVAGNWIWISGDTKTHKDAIKALGCKWASKKQMWFYRPDEYKASRNRKEHSIDEIRTMYGTTGQRSAAGFKRVATA
;
A
#
# COMPACT_ATOMS: atom_id res chain seq x y z
N MET A 1 7.02 -9.76 -0.13
CA MET A 1 7.79 -8.52 -0.34
C MET A 1 9.28 -8.86 -0.41
N ASN A 2 10.11 -8.06 -1.06
CA ASN A 2 11.58 -8.14 -0.98
C ASN A 2 12.17 -6.85 -0.37
N ILE A 3 13.49 -6.79 -0.14
CA ILE A 3 14.16 -5.66 0.52
C ILE A 3 13.94 -4.35 -0.25
N GLN A 4 14.17 -4.32 -1.56
CA GLN A 4 13.98 -3.11 -2.36
C GLN A 4 12.52 -2.61 -2.29
N GLN A 5 11.56 -3.53 -2.33
CA GLN A 5 10.14 -3.18 -2.22
C GLN A 5 9.80 -2.55 -0.86
N ALA A 6 10.37 -3.07 0.22
CA ALA A 6 10.17 -2.53 1.57
C ALA A 6 10.84 -1.15 1.73
N LEU A 7 12.04 -0.97 1.16
CA LEU A 7 12.72 0.33 1.15
C LEU A 7 11.94 1.40 0.36
N ASN A 8 11.32 1.01 -0.76
CA ASN A 8 10.51 1.91 -1.58
C ASN A 8 9.25 2.43 -0.85
N ILE A 9 8.73 1.71 0.15
CA ILE A 9 7.63 2.22 1.02
C ILE A 9 8.06 3.47 1.80
N PHE A 10 9.35 3.54 2.16
CA PHE A 10 9.93 4.67 2.89
C PHE A 10 10.70 5.64 2.00
N GLY A 11 10.85 5.35 0.70
CA GLY A 11 11.71 6.12 -0.20
C GLY A 11 13.20 6.07 0.18
N LEU A 12 13.64 5.00 0.85
CA LEU A 12 15.02 4.85 1.31
C LEU A 12 15.91 4.21 0.24
N SER A 13 17.16 4.64 0.17
CA SER A 13 18.19 4.04 -0.68
C SER A 13 19.60 4.40 -0.20
N GLY A 14 20.61 3.67 -0.68
CA GLY A 14 22.02 3.90 -0.37
C GLY A 14 22.50 3.07 0.81
N GLU A 15 23.61 3.49 1.43
CA GLU A 15 24.07 2.88 2.68
C GLU A 15 23.12 3.26 3.81
N LEU A 16 22.38 2.28 4.32
CA LEU A 16 21.36 2.46 5.35
C LEU A 16 21.79 1.77 6.63
N THR A 17 21.49 2.40 7.75
CA THR A 17 21.63 1.82 9.08
C THR A 17 20.26 1.45 9.66
N GLU A 18 20.26 0.63 10.71
CA GLU A 18 19.06 0.36 11.50
C GLU A 18 18.39 1.63 12.03
N GLN A 19 19.19 2.65 12.37
CA GLN A 19 18.67 3.94 12.85
C GLN A 19 17.92 4.69 11.75
N ASP A 20 18.37 4.62 10.50
CA ASP A 20 17.71 5.26 9.36
C ASP A 20 16.33 4.65 9.11
N VAL A 21 16.23 3.31 9.14
CA VAL A 21 14.97 2.58 8.99
C VAL A 21 14.00 2.93 10.13
N LYS A 22 14.48 2.92 11.38
CA LYS A 22 13.67 3.30 12.55
C LYS A 22 13.19 4.74 12.48
N LYS A 23 14.03 5.66 12.01
CA LYS A 23 13.68 7.07 11.84
C LYS A 23 12.59 7.25 10.79
N ALA A 24 12.73 6.61 9.62
CA ALA A 24 11.74 6.66 8.55
C ALA A 24 10.40 6.06 9.01
N TYR A 25 10.44 4.92 9.72
CA TYR A 25 9.26 4.31 10.32
C TYR A 25 8.56 5.26 11.28
N LYS A 26 9.29 5.88 12.21
CA LYS A 26 8.70 6.82 13.18
C LYS A 26 8.03 8.00 12.49
N GLN A 27 8.64 8.55 11.43
CA GLN A 27 8.06 9.65 10.66
C GLN A 27 6.77 9.21 9.95
N ALA A 28 6.78 8.05 9.29
CA ALA A 28 5.61 7.50 8.62
C ALA A 28 4.48 7.15 9.61
N ALA A 29 4.80 6.53 10.75
CA ALA A 29 3.85 6.18 11.79
C ALA A 29 3.17 7.42 12.38
N ILE A 30 3.91 8.52 12.58
CA ILE A 30 3.34 9.80 13.01
C ILE A 30 2.40 10.37 11.94
N LYS A 31 2.80 10.31 10.67
CA LYS A 31 2.01 10.81 9.53
C LYS A 31 0.69 10.06 9.38
N PHE A 32 0.72 8.73 9.50
CA PHE A 32 -0.40 7.85 9.19
C PHE A 32 -1.14 7.30 10.42
N HIS A 33 -0.83 7.80 11.63
CA HIS A 33 -1.47 7.34 12.85
C HIS A 33 -3.00 7.52 12.81
N PRO A 34 -3.81 6.48 13.12
CA PRO A 34 -5.27 6.55 13.02
C PRO A 34 -5.87 7.63 13.93
N ASP A 35 -5.33 7.84 15.14
CA ASP A 35 -5.85 8.89 16.03
C ASP A 35 -5.67 10.31 15.50
N LYS A 36 -4.63 10.56 14.70
CA LYS A 36 -4.39 11.87 14.07
C LYS A 36 -5.17 12.03 12.77
N ASN A 37 -5.67 10.93 12.21
CA ASN A 37 -6.28 10.84 10.89
C ASN A 37 -7.67 10.20 10.95
N ARG A 38 -8.46 10.54 11.97
CA ARG A 38 -9.77 9.90 12.21
C ARG A 38 -10.73 10.04 11.03
N GLU A 39 -10.62 11.12 10.28
CA GLU A 39 -11.45 11.41 9.09
C GLU A 39 -10.81 10.93 7.78
N ASN A 40 -9.61 10.37 7.83
CA ASN A 40 -8.88 9.85 6.67
C ASN A 40 -8.67 8.33 6.80
N PRO A 41 -9.63 7.51 6.32
CA PRO A 41 -9.49 6.05 6.25
C PRO A 41 -8.25 5.56 5.48
N ALA A 42 -7.80 6.30 4.46
CA ALA A 42 -6.61 5.95 3.68
C ALA A 42 -5.33 5.94 4.55
N ALA A 43 -5.24 6.81 5.56
CA ALA A 43 -4.11 6.79 6.50
C ALA A 43 -4.00 5.46 7.26
N GLY A 44 -5.13 4.87 7.68
CA GLY A 44 -5.15 3.57 8.35
C GLY A 44 -4.65 2.43 7.45
N GLU A 45 -5.00 2.47 6.16
CA GLU A 45 -4.52 1.49 5.18
C GLU A 45 -3.03 1.70 4.85
N MET A 46 -2.57 2.96 4.78
CA MET A 46 -1.16 3.30 4.61
C MET A 46 -0.31 2.81 5.80
N MET A 47 -0.83 2.91 7.02
CA MET A 47 -0.16 2.40 8.22
C MET A 47 0.08 0.88 8.16
N LYS A 48 -0.82 0.11 7.53
CA LYS A 48 -0.63 -1.33 7.33
C LYS A 48 0.59 -1.62 6.44
N ALA A 49 0.73 -0.89 5.33
CA ALA A 49 1.89 -1.03 4.44
C ALA A 49 3.20 -0.62 5.14
N VAL A 50 3.17 0.48 5.90
CA VAL A 50 4.31 0.98 6.69
C VAL A 50 4.77 -0.05 7.73
N ASN A 51 3.85 -0.63 8.49
CA ASN A 51 4.19 -1.67 9.47
C ASN A 51 4.77 -2.91 8.79
N ALA A 52 4.12 -3.41 7.73
CA ALA A 52 4.61 -4.59 7.00
C ALA A 52 6.02 -4.38 6.43
N ALA A 53 6.31 -3.19 5.88
CA ALA A 53 7.62 -2.85 5.36
C ALA A 53 8.67 -2.76 6.47
N TYR A 54 8.35 -2.12 7.59
CA TYR A 54 9.27 -2.00 8.73
C TYR A 54 9.62 -3.36 9.31
N ASP A 55 8.62 -4.19 9.61
CA ASP A 55 8.84 -5.53 10.19
C ASP A 55 9.77 -6.35 9.28
N PHE A 56 9.50 -6.35 7.98
CA PHE A 56 10.33 -7.05 7.01
C PHE A 56 11.77 -6.50 6.91
N LEU A 57 11.96 -5.17 6.95
CA LEU A 57 13.30 -4.58 6.93
C LEU A 57 14.09 -4.93 8.19
N MET A 58 13.43 -4.92 9.36
CA MET A 58 14.07 -5.26 10.63
C MET A 58 14.51 -6.73 10.66
N GLU A 59 13.70 -7.65 10.12
CA GLU A 59 14.08 -9.06 9.97
C GLU A 59 15.27 -9.28 9.00
N ASN A 60 15.53 -8.32 8.12
CA ASN A 60 16.55 -8.42 7.08
C ASN A 60 17.63 -7.34 7.19
N ILE A 61 17.81 -6.76 8.39
CA ILE A 61 18.65 -5.57 8.60
C ILE A 61 20.09 -5.76 8.10
N ASP A 62 20.68 -6.93 8.34
CA ASP A 62 22.05 -7.26 7.95
C ASP A 62 22.26 -7.35 6.42
N ARG A 63 21.16 -7.48 5.67
CA ARG A 63 21.18 -7.69 4.22
C ARG A 63 20.78 -6.44 3.43
N LEU A 64 20.40 -5.35 4.10
CA LEU A 64 19.87 -4.16 3.44
C LEU A 64 20.82 -3.60 2.38
N ASN A 65 22.08 -3.36 2.73
CA ASN A 65 23.01 -2.69 1.82
C ASN A 65 23.49 -3.62 0.68
N THR A 66 23.48 -4.94 0.91
CA THR A 66 23.92 -5.92 -0.11
C THR A 66 22.80 -6.37 -1.06
N ALA A 67 21.54 -6.30 -0.63
CA ALA A 67 20.39 -6.77 -1.41
C ALA A 67 19.61 -5.63 -2.10
N GLN A 68 20.03 -4.38 -1.91
CA GLN A 68 19.51 -3.24 -2.67
C GLN A 68 19.77 -3.41 -4.17
N SER A 69 18.81 -2.96 -4.98
CA SER A 69 18.99 -2.94 -6.43
C SER A 69 20.07 -1.93 -6.80
N ALA A 70 20.99 -2.32 -7.69
CA ALA A 70 21.93 -1.41 -8.32
C ALA A 70 21.28 -0.56 -9.43
N ASP A 71 20.13 -1.01 -9.95
CA ASP A 71 19.33 -0.25 -10.91
C ASP A 71 18.60 0.88 -10.19
N GLU A 72 18.92 2.13 -10.55
CA GLU A 72 18.29 3.33 -10.00
C GLU A 72 16.80 3.39 -10.31
N ASN A 73 16.34 2.82 -11.42
CA ASN A 73 14.92 2.81 -11.78
C ASN A 73 14.08 1.96 -10.81
N ALA A 74 14.71 0.99 -10.15
CA ALA A 74 14.06 0.17 -9.12
C ALA A 74 13.91 0.92 -7.77
N ARG A 75 14.48 2.12 -7.65
CA ARG A 75 14.43 2.99 -6.47
C ARG A 75 13.44 4.12 -6.74
N TYR A 76 12.29 4.06 -6.10
CA TYR A 76 11.27 5.09 -6.19
C TYR A 76 10.47 5.14 -4.89
N ASN A 77 9.77 6.25 -4.65
CA ASN A 77 8.95 6.42 -3.46
C ASN A 77 7.55 5.81 -3.68
N PHE A 78 7.46 4.49 -3.53
CA PHE A 78 6.19 3.79 -3.63
C PHE A 78 5.19 4.23 -2.54
N GLY A 79 5.69 4.68 -1.38
CA GLY A 79 4.82 5.15 -0.31
C GLY A 79 3.94 6.32 -0.72
N GLU A 80 4.48 7.28 -1.47
CA GLU A 80 3.72 8.43 -1.99
C GLU A 80 2.72 8.04 -3.08
N GLU A 81 3.08 7.10 -3.96
CA GLU A 81 2.15 6.56 -4.96
C GLU A 81 0.98 5.82 -4.30
N LEU A 82 1.28 4.98 -3.31
CA LEU A 82 0.26 4.23 -2.56
C LEU A 82 -0.70 5.19 -1.84
N GLU A 83 -0.18 6.20 -1.17
CA GLU A 83 -0.97 7.26 -0.54
C GLU A 83 -1.85 8.00 -1.57
N THR A 84 -1.31 8.33 -2.74
CA THR A 84 -2.05 8.99 -3.83
C THR A 84 -3.23 8.14 -4.29
N VAL A 85 -3.01 6.85 -4.53
CA VAL A 85 -4.08 5.94 -4.97
C VAL A 85 -5.13 5.76 -3.88
N LEU A 86 -4.72 5.58 -2.61
CA LEU A 86 -5.67 5.43 -1.50
C LEU A 86 -6.53 6.69 -1.30
N ASN A 87 -5.94 7.88 -1.37
CA ASN A 87 -6.68 9.14 -1.27
C ASN A 87 -7.65 9.34 -2.44
N ALA A 88 -7.26 8.94 -3.66
CA ALA A 88 -8.16 8.98 -4.81
C ALA A 88 -9.34 8.01 -4.65
N LEU A 89 -9.09 6.78 -4.17
CA LEU A 89 -10.13 5.78 -3.90
C LEU A 89 -11.08 6.21 -2.79
N GLN A 90 -10.58 6.90 -1.76
CA GLN A 90 -11.41 7.46 -0.68
C GLN A 90 -12.49 8.41 -1.21
N GLY A 91 -12.22 9.11 -2.31
CA GLY A 91 -13.19 10.00 -2.95
C GLY A 91 -14.34 9.29 -3.69
N MET A 92 -14.21 8.00 -3.95
CA MET A 92 -15.13 7.24 -4.79
C MET A 92 -16.24 6.60 -3.94
N THR A 93 -17.37 7.28 -3.79
CA THR A 93 -18.51 6.78 -3.00
C THR A 93 -18.90 5.36 -3.39
N GLY A 94 -19.01 4.47 -2.40
CA GLY A 94 -19.42 3.08 -2.59
C GLY A 94 -18.27 2.12 -2.94
N VAL A 95 -17.08 2.62 -3.26
CA VAL A 95 -15.87 1.80 -3.39
C VAL A 95 -15.41 1.35 -2.02
N ILE A 96 -14.96 0.11 -1.93
CA ILE A 96 -14.32 -0.47 -0.74
C ILE A 96 -12.87 -0.75 -1.09
N PHE A 97 -11.94 -0.43 -0.20
CA PHE A 97 -10.53 -0.74 -0.41
C PHE A 97 -9.87 -1.25 0.87
N GLU A 98 -8.84 -2.07 0.68
CA GLU A 98 -8.02 -2.64 1.77
C GLU A 98 -6.57 -2.84 1.30
N VAL A 99 -5.61 -2.49 2.14
CA VAL A 99 -4.21 -2.84 1.94
C VAL A 99 -3.95 -4.20 2.56
N ALA A 100 -3.49 -5.15 1.75
CA ALA A 100 -3.04 -6.48 2.17
C ALA A 100 -1.62 -6.72 1.66
N GLY A 101 -0.65 -6.76 2.58
CA GLY A 101 0.77 -6.68 2.22
C GLY A 101 1.07 -5.33 1.58
N ASN A 102 1.56 -5.34 0.33
CA ASN A 102 1.89 -4.12 -0.42
C ASN A 102 0.90 -3.81 -1.55
N TRP A 103 -0.25 -4.48 -1.57
CA TRP A 103 -1.24 -4.32 -2.63
C TRP A 103 -2.49 -3.69 -2.05
N ILE A 104 -3.11 -2.80 -2.83
CA ILE A 104 -4.46 -2.32 -2.55
C ILE A 104 -5.42 -3.25 -3.27
N TRP A 105 -6.36 -3.85 -2.54
CA TRP A 105 -7.49 -4.57 -3.10
C TRP A 105 -8.73 -3.68 -3.05
N ILE A 106 -9.54 -3.73 -4.10
CA ILE A 106 -10.62 -2.78 -4.34
C ILE A 106 -11.88 -3.54 -4.79
N SER A 107 -13.00 -3.28 -4.12
CA SER A 107 -14.31 -3.90 -4.34
C SER A 107 -15.46 -2.90 -4.06
N GLY A 108 -16.70 -3.38 -3.86
CA GLY A 108 -17.87 -2.51 -3.70
C GLY A 108 -18.44 -2.03 -5.04
N ASP A 109 -18.98 -0.81 -5.07
CA ASP A 109 -19.52 -0.18 -6.29
C ASP A 109 -18.42 0.34 -7.21
N THR A 110 -17.68 -0.60 -7.81
CA THR A 110 -16.56 -0.26 -8.72
C THR A 110 -17.01 -0.02 -10.16
N LYS A 111 -18.27 -0.31 -10.51
CA LYS A 111 -18.77 -0.15 -11.88
C LYS A 111 -18.92 1.32 -12.24
N THR A 112 -19.46 2.11 -11.32
CA THR A 112 -19.66 3.56 -11.48
C THR A 112 -18.33 4.32 -11.63
N HIS A 113 -17.27 3.81 -10.98
CA HIS A 113 -15.95 4.45 -10.96
C HIS A 113 -14.91 3.75 -11.85
N LYS A 114 -15.34 2.81 -12.72
CA LYS A 114 -14.46 1.91 -13.47
C LYS A 114 -13.33 2.63 -14.20
N ASP A 115 -13.66 3.71 -14.92
CA ASP A 115 -12.67 4.44 -15.72
C ASP A 115 -11.68 5.20 -14.85
N ALA A 116 -12.14 5.75 -13.72
CA ALA A 116 -11.27 6.39 -12.73
C ALA A 116 -10.33 5.37 -12.06
N ILE A 117 -10.85 4.21 -11.63
CA ILE A 117 -10.05 3.12 -11.06
C ILE A 117 -8.98 2.66 -12.06
N LYS A 118 -9.34 2.51 -13.34
CA LYS A 118 -8.40 2.13 -14.40
C LYS A 118 -7.35 3.22 -14.66
N ALA A 119 -7.74 4.50 -14.62
CA ALA A 119 -6.81 5.62 -14.78
C ALA A 119 -5.78 5.72 -13.65
N LEU A 120 -6.10 5.24 -12.44
CA LEU A 120 -5.16 5.08 -11.33
C LEU A 120 -4.15 3.91 -11.53
N GLY A 121 -4.19 3.23 -12.68
CA GLY A 121 -3.34 2.07 -12.96
C GLY A 121 -3.79 0.78 -12.27
N CYS A 122 -4.98 0.77 -11.65
CA CYS A 122 -5.53 -0.44 -11.05
C CYS A 122 -5.88 -1.47 -12.12
N LYS A 123 -5.72 -2.75 -11.77
CA LYS A 123 -5.90 -3.90 -12.67
C LYS A 123 -7.01 -4.80 -12.14
N TRP A 124 -7.73 -5.48 -13.03
CA TRP A 124 -8.81 -6.38 -12.65
C TRP A 124 -8.30 -7.81 -12.42
N ALA A 125 -8.60 -8.38 -11.25
CA ALA A 125 -8.38 -9.79 -10.93
C ALA A 125 -9.68 -10.58 -11.13
N SER A 126 -9.88 -11.12 -12.33
CA SER A 126 -11.13 -11.81 -12.71
C SER A 126 -11.55 -12.93 -11.76
N LYS A 127 -10.61 -13.73 -11.26
CA LYS A 127 -10.94 -14.85 -10.35
C LYS A 127 -11.37 -14.40 -8.94
N LYS A 128 -11.01 -13.18 -8.53
CA LYS A 128 -11.42 -12.58 -7.25
C LYS A 128 -12.58 -11.60 -7.41
N GLN A 129 -12.93 -11.25 -8.65
CA GLN A 129 -13.90 -10.20 -8.96
C GLN A 129 -13.57 -8.88 -8.22
N MET A 130 -12.29 -8.53 -8.17
CA MET A 130 -11.79 -7.33 -7.48
C MET A 130 -10.76 -6.61 -8.35
N TRP A 131 -10.70 -5.29 -8.19
CA TRP A 131 -9.58 -4.51 -8.69
C TRP A 131 -8.42 -4.60 -7.70
N PHE A 132 -7.20 -4.38 -8.18
CA PHE A 132 -6.04 -4.22 -7.33
C PHE A 132 -5.07 -3.20 -7.90
N TYR A 133 -4.33 -2.55 -7.00
CA TYR A 133 -3.20 -1.70 -7.33
C TYR A 133 -1.93 -2.29 -6.70
N ARG A 134 -0.87 -2.31 -7.50
CA ARG A 134 0.49 -2.65 -7.10
C ARG A 134 1.47 -2.04 -8.11
N PRO A 135 2.73 -1.82 -7.74
CA PRO A 135 3.76 -1.47 -8.71
C PRO A 135 3.99 -2.58 -9.71
N ASP A 136 4.35 -2.21 -10.93
CA ASP A 136 4.58 -3.19 -11.99
C ASP A 136 5.74 -4.13 -11.67
N GLU A 137 6.79 -3.60 -11.04
CA GLU A 137 7.95 -4.35 -10.54
C GLU A 137 7.57 -5.42 -9.52
N TYR A 138 6.43 -5.28 -8.83
CA TYR A 138 5.99 -6.23 -7.81
C TYR A 138 5.32 -7.47 -8.43
N LYS A 139 5.49 -7.66 -9.75
CA LYS A 139 4.94 -8.81 -10.46
C LYS A 139 5.73 -10.03 -10.05
N ALA A 140 5.13 -10.88 -9.22
CA ALA A 140 5.70 -12.18 -8.91
C ALA A 140 5.93 -12.96 -10.23
N SER A 141 7.19 -13.12 -10.63
CA SER A 141 7.56 -13.86 -11.84
C SER A 141 7.73 -15.37 -11.58
N ARG A 142 7.89 -15.77 -10.32
CA ARG A 142 8.33 -17.12 -9.93
C ARG A 142 7.36 -17.94 -9.10
N ASN A 143 6.23 -17.38 -8.65
CA ASN A 143 5.23 -18.14 -7.88
C ASN A 143 3.86 -18.06 -8.57
N ARG A 144 3.38 -19.19 -9.09
CA ARG A 144 2.06 -19.33 -9.73
C ARG A 144 0.98 -19.82 -8.77
N LYS A 145 1.30 -20.02 -7.48
CA LYS A 145 0.30 -20.44 -6.50
C LYS A 145 -0.74 -19.32 -6.38
N GLU A 146 -1.95 -19.65 -6.79
CA GLU A 146 -3.06 -18.73 -6.73
C GLU A 146 -3.68 -18.78 -5.34
N HIS A 147 -3.85 -17.61 -4.74
CA HIS A 147 -4.47 -17.48 -3.42
C HIS A 147 -5.85 -16.85 -3.53
N SER A 148 -6.81 -17.29 -2.71
CA SER A 148 -8.10 -16.58 -2.58
C SER A 148 -7.88 -15.22 -1.91
N ILE A 149 -8.87 -14.32 -1.97
CA ILE A 149 -8.76 -13.06 -1.23
C ILE A 149 -8.68 -13.31 0.29
N ASP A 150 -9.41 -14.29 0.81
CA ASP A 150 -9.44 -14.59 2.25
C ASP A 150 -8.12 -15.21 2.74
N GLU A 151 -7.46 -16.02 1.90
CA GLU A 151 -6.10 -16.50 2.20
C GLU A 151 -5.11 -15.34 2.27
N ILE A 152 -5.21 -14.38 1.34
CA ILE A 152 -4.35 -13.18 1.35
C ILE A 152 -4.59 -12.36 2.62
N ARG A 153 -5.85 -12.14 3.01
CA ARG A 153 -6.22 -11.44 4.26
C ARG A 153 -5.66 -12.15 5.49
N THR A 154 -5.66 -13.48 5.49
CA THR A 154 -5.11 -14.31 6.58
C THR A 154 -3.58 -14.18 6.64
N MET A 155 -2.90 -14.19 5.50
CA MET A 155 -1.43 -14.07 5.44
C MET A 155 -0.92 -12.69 5.87
N TYR A 156 -1.66 -11.63 5.55
CA TYR A 156 -1.22 -10.25 5.77
C TYR A 156 -2.03 -9.49 6.83
N GLY A 157 -2.85 -10.20 7.63
CA GLY A 157 -3.48 -9.69 8.85
C GLY A 157 -4.38 -8.46 8.65
N THR A 158 -5.26 -8.44 7.64
CA THR A 158 -6.12 -7.28 7.37
C THR A 158 -7.41 -7.33 8.20
N THR A 159 -7.41 -6.75 9.40
CA THR A 159 -8.65 -6.54 10.14
C THR A 159 -9.39 -5.32 9.57
N GLY A 160 -10.33 -5.57 8.67
CA GLY A 160 -11.36 -4.60 8.28
C GLY A 160 -11.26 -4.09 6.84
N GLN A 161 -12.28 -4.43 6.05
CA GLN A 161 -12.63 -3.75 4.80
C GLN A 161 -13.10 -2.33 5.13
N ARG A 162 -12.56 -1.30 4.47
CA ARG A 162 -13.02 0.08 4.65
C ARG A 162 -13.79 0.55 3.43
N SER A 163 -14.99 1.09 3.65
CA SER A 163 -15.73 1.81 2.61
C SER A 163 -15.18 3.22 2.44
N ALA A 164 -15.04 3.65 1.20
CA ALA A 164 -14.75 5.02 0.82
C ALA A 164 -15.89 5.91 1.30
N ALA A 165 -15.64 6.71 2.33
CA ALA A 165 -16.52 7.79 2.73
C ALA A 165 -16.38 8.89 1.68
N GLY A 166 -17.32 8.94 0.74
CA GLY A 166 -17.35 9.97 -0.30
C GLY A 166 -17.16 11.37 0.29
N PHE A 167 -16.45 12.24 -0.43
CA PHE A 167 -16.12 13.59 0.04
C PHE A 167 -17.35 14.29 0.64
N LYS A 168 -17.34 14.56 1.94
CA LYS A 168 -18.29 15.50 2.54
C LYS A 168 -17.90 16.89 2.05
N ARG A 169 -18.79 17.55 1.32
CA ARG A 169 -18.65 18.99 1.05
C ARG A 169 -18.60 19.70 2.40
N VAL A 170 -17.49 20.38 2.68
CA VAL A 170 -17.44 21.38 3.74
C VAL A 170 -18.40 22.49 3.29
N ALA A 171 -19.48 22.70 4.03
CA ALA A 171 -20.34 23.85 3.81
C ALA A 171 -19.50 25.11 4.04
N THR A 172 -19.30 25.90 2.99
CA THR A 172 -18.72 27.23 3.10
C THR A 172 -19.65 28.08 3.95
N ALA A 173 -19.11 28.61 5.06
CA ALA A 173 -19.78 29.60 5.89
C ALA A 173 -19.95 30.94 5.14
#